data_AF-A0A7X9HKA7-F1
#
_entry.id   AF-A0A7X9HKA7-F1
#
_cell.length_a   1.000
_cell.length_b   1.000
_cell.length_c   1.000
_cell.angle_alpha   90.00
_cell.angle_beta   90.00
_cell.angle_gamma   90.00
#
_symmetry.space_group_name_H-M   'P 1'
#
loop_
_entity.id
_entity.type
_entity.pdbx_description
1 polymer ?
#
loop_
_entity_poly.entity_id
_entity_poly.type
_entity_poly.pdbx_seq_one_letter_code
_entity_poly.pdbx_strand_id
1 'polypeptide(L)' 'GLLEGPAVELYKKIKRQFPDAFLIASGGVSCYNDLIELEKAGADAAIVGKAFYEGKITLNEMQTFIHHAG' A
#
# COMPACT_ATOMS: atom_id res chain seq x y z
N GLY A 1 11.96 -0.75 5.31
CA GLY A 1 11.33 -2.07 5.13
C GLY A 1 12.22 -2.96 4.28
N LEU A 2 11.88 -4.25 4.17
CA LEU A 2 12.67 -5.24 3.43
C LEU A 2 12.52 -5.17 1.90
N LEU A 3 11.47 -4.50 1.40
CA LEU A 3 11.14 -4.40 -0.03
C LEU A 3 10.78 -5.75 -0.68
N GLU A 4 10.11 -6.61 0.07
CA GLU A 4 9.68 -7.95 -0.37
C GLU A 4 8.19 -8.01 -0.75
N GLY A 5 7.53 -6.84 -0.82
CA GLY A 5 6.09 -6.74 -0.95
C GLY A 5 5.38 -6.72 0.41
N PRO A 6 4.16 -6.14 0.48
CA PRO A 6 3.36 -6.10 1.70
C PRO A 6 2.68 -7.45 2.00
N ALA A 7 2.32 -7.68 3.26
CA ALA A 7 1.54 -8.84 3.68
C ALA A 7 0.05 -8.69 3.28
N VAL A 8 -0.27 -8.70 1.99
CA VAL A 8 -1.62 -8.44 1.43
C VAL A 8 -2.73 -9.25 2.12
N GLU A 9 -2.50 -10.54 2.35
CA GLU A 9 -3.49 -11.42 3.00
C GLU A 9 -3.76 -11.05 4.46
N LEU A 10 -2.80 -10.43 5.16
CA LEU A 10 -3.02 -9.92 6.51
C LEU A 10 -4.00 -8.74 6.48
N TYR A 11 -3.80 -7.80 5.55
CA TYR A 11 -4.68 -6.64 5.41
C TYR A 11 -6.11 -7.04 5.05
N LYS A 12 -6.28 -8.01 4.13
CA LYS A 12 -7.60 -8.58 3.82
C LYS A 12 -8.31 -9.16 5.05
N LYS A 13 -7.58 -9.86 5.91
CA LYS A 13 -8.13 -10.45 7.14
C LYS A 13 -8.53 -9.36 8.13
N ILE A 14 -7.68 -8.36 8.34
CA ILE A 14 -7.94 -7.24 9.26
C ILE A 14 -9.17 -6.46 8.79
N LYS A 15 -9.24 -6.05 7.52
CA LYS A 15 -10.38 -5.27 7.02
C LYS A 15 -11.68 -6.06 7.05
N ARG A 16 -11.65 -7.38 6.82
CA ARG A 16 -12.82 -8.24 6.99
C ARG A 16 -13.31 -8.29 8.44
N GLN A 17 -12.40 -8.30 9.41
CA GLN A 17 -12.75 -8.34 10.83
C GLN A 17 -13.19 -6.97 11.36
N PHE A 18 -12.63 -5.89 10.82
CA PHE A 18 -12.89 -4.51 11.22
C PHE A 18 -13.20 -3.66 9.96
N PRO A 19 -14.40 -3.82 9.36
CA PRO A 19 -14.74 -3.17 8.09
C PRO A 19 -14.68 -1.65 8.17
N ASP A 20 -15.03 -1.08 9.32
CA ASP A 20 -15.09 0.38 9.53
C ASP A 20 -13.76 0.97 10.02
N ALA A 21 -12.75 0.14 10.31
CA ALA A 21 -11.46 0.63 10.76
C ALA A 21 -10.72 1.31 9.59
N PHE A 22 -10.14 2.47 9.85
CA PHE A 22 -9.19 3.10 8.94
C PHE A 22 -7.84 2.38 9.02
N LEU A 23 -7.53 1.60 8.00
CA LEU A 23 -6.42 0.67 7.97
C LEU A 23 -5.27 1.25 7.14
N ILE A 24 -4.18 1.59 7.83
CA ILE A 24 -2.96 2.06 7.20
C ILE A 24 -2.00 0.89 7.03
N ALA A 25 -1.69 0.54 5.78
CA ALA A 25 -0.67 -0.44 5.46
C ALA A 25 0.73 0.12 5.73
N SER A 26 1.50 -0.58 6.56
CA SER A 26 2.86 -0.21 6.93
C SER A 26 3.80 -1.40 6.72
N GLY A 27 4.80 -1.20 5.87
CA GLY A 27 5.86 -2.18 5.63
C GLY A 27 5.69 -3.02 4.37
N GLY A 28 6.82 -3.35 3.76
CA GLY A 28 6.89 -4.27 2.62
C GLY A 28 6.78 -3.62 1.24
N VAL A 29 6.13 -2.46 1.09
CA VAL A 29 5.97 -1.77 -0.21
C VAL A 29 7.32 -1.63 -0.90
N SER A 30 7.38 -2.15 -2.13
CA SER A 30 8.57 -2.35 -2.95
C SER A 30 8.41 -1.77 -4.35
N CYS A 31 7.19 -1.72 -4.89
CA CYS A 31 6.86 -1.20 -6.21
C CYS A 31 5.43 -0.63 -6.28
N TYR A 32 5.10 0.07 -7.39
CA TYR A 32 3.78 0.67 -7.60
C TYR A 32 2.63 -0.34 -7.49
N ASN A 33 2.83 -1.57 -8.01
CA ASN A 33 1.80 -2.60 -7.99
C ASN A 33 1.42 -3.04 -6.56
N ASP A 34 2.32 -2.90 -5.59
CA ASP A 34 2.01 -3.18 -4.19
C ASP A 34 0.92 -2.25 -3.64
N LEU A 35 0.86 -1.00 -4.11
CA LEU A 35 -0.17 -0.03 -3.69
C LEU A 35 -1.54 -0.47 -4.18
N ILE A 36 -1.61 -0.96 -5.43
CA ILE A 36 -2.84 -1.50 -6.03
C ILE A 36 -3.32 -2.73 -5.25
N GLU A 37 -2.42 -3.65 -4.90
CA GLU A 37 -2.80 -4.86 -4.16
C GLU A 37 -3.23 -4.55 -2.72
N LEU A 38 -2.64 -3.53 -2.09
CA LEU A 38 -3.06 -3.04 -0.77
C LEU A 38 -4.45 -2.39 -0.80
N GLU A 39 -4.74 -1.58 -1.82
CA GLU A 39 -6.07 -1.00 -2.03
C GLU A 39 -7.12 -2.09 -2.23
N LYS A 40 -6.86 -3.07 -3.11
CA LYS A 40 -7.74 -4.23 -3.31
C LYS A 40 -7.90 -5.07 -2.03
N ALA A 41 -6.91 -5.06 -1.15
CA ALA A 41 -7.01 -5.71 0.15
C ALA A 41 -7.84 -4.93 1.18
N GLY A 42 -8.24 -3.71 0.85
CA GLY A 42 -9.06 -2.83 1.69
C GLY A 42 -8.26 -1.95 2.64
N ALA A 43 -6.96 -1.73 2.38
CA ALA A 43 -6.21 -0.71 3.09
C ALA A 43 -6.62 0.69 2.59
N ASP A 44 -6.83 1.62 3.51
CA ASP A 44 -7.27 2.99 3.22
C ASP A 44 -6.09 3.94 2.96
N ALA A 45 -4.89 3.57 3.41
CA ALA A 45 -3.65 4.28 3.14
C ALA A 45 -2.45 3.33 3.18
N ALA A 46 -1.33 3.74 2.60
CA ALA A 46 -0.07 3.01 2.64
C ALA A 46 1.11 3.93 2.93
N ILE A 47 2.06 3.46 3.76
CA ILE A 47 3.31 4.17 4.05
C ILE A 47 4.39 3.69 3.06
N VAL A 48 4.87 4.61 2.24
CA VAL A 48 5.98 4.38 1.30
C VAL A 48 7.23 5.09 1.82
N GLY A 49 8.25 4.30 2.16
CA GLY A 49 9.54 4.82 2.65
C GLY A 49 10.69 4.42 1.74
N LYS A 50 11.35 3.31 2.08
CA LYS A 50 12.57 2.83 1.38
C LYS A 50 12.39 2.67 -0.14
N ALA A 51 11.22 2.24 -0.62
CA ALA A 51 10.96 2.11 -2.07
C ALA A 51 11.02 3.45 -2.81
N PHE A 52 10.58 4.53 -2.16
CA PHE A 52 10.71 5.88 -2.70
C PHE A 52 12.16 6.37 -2.65
N TYR A 53 12.84 6.20 -1.50
CA TYR A 53 14.25 6.60 -1.36
C TYR A 53 15.20 5.88 -2.32
N GLU A 54 14.90 4.63 -2.69
CA GLU A 54 15.69 3.85 -3.65
C GLU A 54 15.19 3.98 -5.10
N GLY A 55 14.21 4.85 -5.38
CA GLY A 55 13.69 5.09 -6.73
C GLY A 55 12.92 3.92 -7.34
N LYS A 56 12.47 2.94 -6.54
CA LYS A 56 11.61 1.84 -6.99
C LYS A 56 10.15 2.24 -7.17
N ILE A 57 9.76 3.36 -6.55
CA ILE A 57 8.50 4.06 -6.76
C ILE A 57 8.83 5.54 -6.89
N THR A 58 8.25 6.18 -7.88
CA THR A 58 8.39 7.61 -8.14
C THR A 58 7.24 8.40 -7.52
N LEU A 59 7.47 9.70 -7.30
CA LEU A 59 6.41 10.61 -6.86
C LEU A 59 5.26 10.68 -7.87
N ASN A 60 5.56 10.62 -9.16
CA ASN A 60 4.57 10.69 -10.24
C ASN A 60 3.64 9.46 -10.26
N GLU A 61 4.20 8.26 -10.03
CA GLU A 61 3.40 7.04 -9.86
C GLU A 61 2.48 7.13 -8.63
N MET A 62 2.99 7.63 -7.50
CA MET A 62 2.17 7.83 -6.30
C MET A 62 1.07 8.89 -6.51
N GLN A 63 1.36 9.97 -7.24
CA GLN A 63 0.34 10.95 -7.61
C GLN A 63 -0.75 10.33 -8.49
N THR A 64 -0.35 9.55 -9.50
CA THR A 64 -1.28 8.83 -10.38
C THR A 64 -2.20 7.91 -9.59
N PHE A 65 -1.65 7.17 -8.61
CA PHE A 65 -2.43 6.32 -7.71
C PHE A 65 -3.50 7.11 -6.94
N ILE A 66 -3.12 8.21 -6.29
CA ILE A 66 -4.05 9.04 -5.49
C ILE A 66 -5.17 9.62 -6.36
N HIS A 67 -4.89 10.01 -7.61
CA HIS A 67 -5.90 10.56 -8.52
C HIS A 67 -6.88 9.51 -9.07
N HIS A 68 -6.52 8.22 -9.06
CA HIS A 68 -7.44 7.14 -9.42
C HIS A 68 -8.30 6.64 -8.24
N ALA A 69 -7.81 6.79 -7.01
CA ALA A 69 -8.51 6.34 -5.79
C ALA A 69 -9.64 7.29 -5.34
N GLY A 70 -10.04 8.25 -6.19
CA GLY A 70 -11.08 9.25 -5.94
C GLY A 70 -12.40 8.96 -6.63
#